data_AF-A0A7J4DUL1-F1
#
_entry.id   AF-A0A7J4DUL1-F1
#
_cell.length_a   1.000
_cell.length_b   1.000
_cell.length_c   1.000
_cell.angle_alpha   90.00
_cell.angle_beta   90.00
_cell.angle_gamma   90.00
#
_symmetry.space_group_name_H-M   'P 1'
#
loop_
_entity.id
_entity.type
_entity.pdbx_description
1 polymer ?
#
loop_
_entity_poly.entity_id
_entity_poly.type
_entity_poly.pdbx_seq_one_letter_code
_entity_poly.pdbx_strand_id
1 'polypeptide(L)'
;MSNQYYSGYGESYDEELEEIKRRKLLELQRRLLEEEARRKAEEEARARREALLRRILTPKARERLANVRLVRPEIAQLVEDQIIALVQAGRLAPPVDEDTVKKLLETIYEQTHRETRIRIKRRGW
;
A
#
# COMPACT_ATOMS: atom_id res chain seq x y z
N MET A 1 -50.48 -15.08 -44.08
CA MET A 1 -49.03 -15.31 -44.08
C MET A 1 -48.42 -14.45 -42.99
N SER A 2 -48.47 -14.90 -41.74
CA SER A 2 -47.87 -14.13 -40.64
C SER A 2 -47.36 -15.07 -39.55
N ASN A 3 -46.09 -14.86 -39.20
CA ASN A 3 -45.48 -15.13 -37.90
C ASN A 3 -45.29 -16.59 -37.44
N GLN A 4 -44.39 -17.32 -38.11
CA GLN A 4 -43.65 -18.44 -37.48
C GLN A 4 -42.20 -18.09 -37.09
N TYR A 5 -41.71 -16.89 -37.42
CA TYR A 5 -40.32 -16.50 -37.15
C TYR A 5 -40.07 -15.86 -35.76
N TYR A 6 -41.10 -15.51 -34.99
CA TYR A 6 -40.92 -14.84 -33.68
C TYR A 6 -40.88 -15.79 -32.47
N SER A 7 -41.26 -17.06 -32.61
CA SER A 7 -41.37 -17.98 -31.46
C SER A 7 -40.01 -18.51 -30.97
N GLY A 8 -39.02 -18.67 -31.84
CA GLY A 8 -37.70 -19.20 -31.47
C GLY A 8 -36.67 -18.13 -31.08
N TYR A 9 -36.85 -16.88 -31.53
CA TYR A 9 -35.93 -15.79 -31.21
C TYR A 9 -36.11 -15.30 -29.76
N GLY A 10 -37.33 -15.22 -29.23
CA GLY A 10 -37.56 -14.76 -27.85
C GLY A 10 -36.89 -15.63 -26.78
N GLU A 11 -37.03 -16.96 -26.91
CA GLU A 11 -36.42 -17.91 -25.98
C GLU A 11 -34.88 -17.93 -26.08
N SER A 12 -34.33 -17.87 -27.30
CA SER A 12 -32.88 -17.79 -27.53
C SER A 12 -32.28 -16.48 -27.01
N TYR A 13 -32.96 -15.34 -27.17
CA TYR A 13 -32.50 -14.04 -26.64
C TYR A 13 -32.54 -14.01 -25.11
N ASP A 14 -33.56 -14.60 -24.48
CA ASP A 14 -33.65 -14.71 -23.02
C ASP A 14 -32.57 -15.64 -22.46
N GLU A 15 -32.31 -16.80 -23.08
CA GLU A 15 -31.23 -17.71 -22.67
C GLU A 15 -29.83 -17.07 -22.83
N GLU A 16 -29.57 -16.39 -23.95
CA GLU A 16 -28.32 -15.65 -24.17
C GLU A 16 -28.16 -14.52 -23.12
N LEU A 17 -29.23 -13.81 -22.78
CA LEU A 17 -29.22 -12.75 -21.78
C LEU A 17 -28.95 -13.30 -20.37
N GLU A 18 -29.55 -14.44 -20.02
CA GLU A 18 -29.29 -15.14 -18.76
C GLU A 18 -27.85 -15.64 -18.68
N GLU A 19 -27.29 -16.14 -19.77
CA GLU A 19 -25.90 -16.59 -19.81
C GLU A 19 -24.92 -15.42 -19.65
N ILE A 20 -25.20 -14.29 -20.31
CA ILE A 20 -24.43 -13.05 -20.15
C ILE A 20 -24.49 -12.57 -18.68
N LYS A 21 -25.68 -12.60 -18.06
CA LYS A 21 -25.85 -12.23 -16.64
C LYS A 21 -25.09 -13.15 -15.71
N ARG A 22 -25.14 -14.48 -15.94
CA ARG A 22 -24.39 -15.49 -15.17
C ARG A 22 -22.88 -15.28 -15.29
N ARG A 23 -22.37 -15.10 -16.51
CA ARG A 23 -20.94 -14.83 -16.76
C ARG A 23 -20.48 -13.57 -16.04
N LYS A 24 -21.26 -12.49 -16.12
CA LYS A 24 -20.93 -11.21 -15.47
C LYS A 24 -20.99 -11.30 -13.94
N LEU A 25 -21.92 -12.06 -13.39
CA LEU A 25 -22.00 -12.32 -11.95
C LEU A 25 -20.78 -13.13 -11.46
N LEU A 26 -20.38 -14.17 -12.19
CA LEU A 26 -19.19 -14.95 -11.87
C LEU A 26 -17.90 -14.12 -11.95
N GLU A 27 -17.76 -13.28 -12.98
CA GLU A 27 -16.63 -12.38 -13.12
C GLU A 27 -16.57 -11.37 -11.96
N LEU A 28 -17.71 -10.78 -11.59
CA LEU A 28 -17.80 -9.86 -10.46
C LEU A 28 -17.43 -10.56 -9.14
N GLN A 29 -17.98 -11.75 -8.91
CA GLN A 29 -17.65 -12.55 -7.73
C GLN A 29 -16.15 -12.87 -7.67
N ARG A 30 -15.54 -13.23 -8.79
CA ARG A 30 -14.10 -13.48 -8.87
C ARG A 30 -13.29 -12.22 -8.56
N ARG A 31 -13.64 -11.07 -9.11
CA ARG A 31 -12.95 -9.79 -8.82
C ARG A 31 -13.04 -9.43 -7.34
N LEU A 32 -14.20 -9.62 -6.71
CA LEU A 32 -14.40 -9.36 -5.29
C LEU A 32 -13.52 -10.27 -4.43
N LEU A 33 -13.44 -11.57 -4.76
CA LEU A 33 -12.58 -12.52 -4.05
C LEU A 33 -11.09 -12.18 -4.19
N GLU A 34 -10.66 -11.78 -5.39
CA GLU A 34 -9.28 -11.35 -5.65
C GLU A 34 -8.94 -10.07 -4.88
N GLU A 35 -9.86 -9.09 -4.84
CA GLU A 35 -9.69 -7.85 -4.08
C GLU A 35 -9.65 -8.11 -2.57
N GLU A 36 -10.53 -8.96 -2.05
CA GLU A 36 -10.56 -9.33 -0.64
C GLU A 36 -9.27 -10.07 -0.24
N ALA A 37 -8.81 -11.02 -1.06
CA ALA A 37 -7.55 -11.72 -0.84
C ALA A 37 -6.36 -10.76 -0.81
N ARG A 38 -6.32 -9.81 -1.75
CA ARG A 38 -5.29 -8.77 -1.79
C ARG A 38 -5.33 -7.88 -0.55
N ARG A 39 -6.50 -7.41 -0.13
CA ARG A 39 -6.67 -6.59 1.07
C ARG A 39 -6.20 -7.33 2.33
N LYS A 40 -6.59 -8.61 2.49
CA LYS A 40 -6.14 -9.43 3.62
C LYS A 40 -4.62 -9.57 3.64
N ALA A 41 -3.99 -9.83 2.49
CA ALA A 41 -2.53 -9.94 2.41
C ALA A 41 -1.82 -8.62 2.77
N GLU A 42 -2.35 -7.48 2.31
CA GLU A 42 -1.81 -6.15 2.65
C GLU A 42 -1.99 -5.84 4.16
N GLU A 43 -3.14 -6.16 4.75
CA GLU A 43 -3.41 -5.99 6.17
C GLU A 43 -2.49 -6.87 7.04
N GLU A 44 -2.30 -8.14 6.68
CA GLU A 44 -1.37 -9.03 7.38
C GLU A 44 0.06 -8.51 7.33
N ALA A 45 0.52 -8.07 6.16
CA ALA A 45 1.86 -7.50 6.00
C ALA A 45 2.03 -6.25 6.88
N ARG A 46 1.01 -5.39 6.94
CA ARG A 46 1.00 -4.20 7.79
C ARG A 46 1.03 -4.56 9.28
N ALA A 47 0.21 -5.53 9.70
CA ALA A 47 0.16 -5.99 11.08
C ALA A 47 1.50 -6.58 11.54
N ARG A 48 2.16 -7.38 10.68
CA ARG A 48 3.50 -7.93 10.96
C ARG A 48 4.54 -6.83 11.13
N ARG A 49 4.54 -5.81 10.25
CA ARG A 49 5.43 -4.64 10.37
C ARG A 49 5.17 -3.89 11.67
N GLU A 50 3.91 -3.61 11.99
CA GLU A 50 3.56 -2.87 13.21
C GLU A 50 3.94 -3.64 14.47
N ALA A 51 3.75 -4.97 14.50
CA ALA A 51 4.17 -5.81 15.60
C ALA A 51 5.70 -5.78 15.83
N LEU A 52 6.48 -5.75 14.74
CA LEU A 52 7.94 -5.59 14.81
C LEU A 52 8.32 -4.21 15.33
N LEU A 53 7.71 -3.15 14.78
CA LEU A 53 7.91 -1.76 15.24
C LEU A 53 7.59 -1.59 16.73
N ARG A 54 6.53 -2.25 17.23
CA ARG A 54 6.17 -2.23 18.66
C ARG A 54 7.24 -2.82 19.57
N ARG A 55 7.99 -3.82 19.09
CA ARG A 55 9.08 -4.45 19.85
C ARG A 55 10.36 -3.63 19.83
N ILE A 56 10.63 -2.96 18.70
CA ILE A 56 11.90 -2.23 18.53
C ILE A 56 11.80 -0.77 18.96
N LEU A 57 10.60 -0.16 19.02
CA LEU A 57 10.42 1.24 19.38
C LEU A 57 9.85 1.42 20.79
N THR A 58 10.33 2.44 21.50
CA THR A 58 9.71 2.92 22.74
C THR A 58 8.31 3.53 22.49
N PRO A 59 7.43 3.59 23.50
CA PRO A 59 6.09 4.19 23.35
C PRO A 59 6.11 5.63 22.83
N LYS A 60 7.02 6.47 23.34
CA LYS A 60 7.20 7.86 22.89
C LYS A 60 7.67 7.96 21.44
N ALA A 61 8.63 7.11 21.04
CA ALA A 61 9.10 7.04 19.66
C ALA A 61 7.97 6.70 18.68
N ARG A 62 7.09 5.76 19.05
CA ARG A 62 5.91 5.40 18.23
C ARG A 62 4.93 6.54 18.10
N GLU A 63 4.66 7.26 19.19
CA GLU A 63 3.77 8.42 19.16
C GLU A 63 4.31 9.51 18.24
N ARG A 64 5.62 9.80 18.32
CA ARG A 64 6.29 10.74 17.40
C ARG A 64 6.13 10.31 15.95
N LEU A 65 6.38 9.04 15.64
CA LEU A 65 6.23 8.48 14.29
C LEU A 65 4.78 8.56 13.80
N ALA A 66 3.81 8.27 14.67
CA ALA A 66 2.38 8.40 14.37
C ALA A 66 1.99 9.84 14.04
N ASN A 67 2.45 10.81 14.81
CA ASN A 67 2.22 12.24 14.56
C ASN A 67 2.81 12.68 13.22
N VAL A 68 4.04 12.26 12.90
CA VAL A 68 4.65 12.56 11.60
C VAL A 68 3.87 11.90 10.47
N ARG A 69 3.40 10.66 10.64
CA ARG A 69 2.63 9.94 9.62
C ARG A 69 1.35 10.68 9.23
N LEU A 70 0.74 11.43 10.14
CA LEU A 70 -0.42 12.27 9.85
C LEU A 70 -0.08 13.44 8.92
N VAL A 71 1.12 14.01 9.05
CA VAL A 71 1.55 15.18 8.28
C VAL A 71 2.23 14.77 6.98
N ARG A 72 3.12 13.78 7.04
CA ARG A 72 3.91 13.27 5.91
C ARG A 72 4.09 11.75 6.03
N PRO A 73 3.14 10.95 5.51
CA PRO A 73 3.20 9.49 5.61
C PRO A 73 4.40 8.88 4.88
N GLU A 74 4.84 9.49 3.78
CA GLU A 74 6.00 9.04 2.98
C GLU A 74 7.29 9.03 3.81
N ILE A 75 7.55 10.12 4.55
CA ILE A 75 8.76 10.24 5.39
C ILE A 75 8.68 9.28 6.58
N ALA A 76 7.50 9.14 7.18
CA ALA A 76 7.30 8.17 8.26
C ALA A 76 7.62 6.74 7.80
N GLN A 77 7.14 6.34 6.62
CA GLN A 77 7.40 5.01 6.06
C GLN A 77 8.90 4.77 5.83
N LEU A 78 9.59 5.75 5.24
CA LEU A 78 11.04 5.66 5.02
C LEU A 78 11.82 5.50 6.33
N VAL A 79 11.42 6.24 7.38
CA VAL A 79 12.04 6.09 8.71
C VAL A 79 11.74 4.72 9.32
N GLU A 80 10.50 4.23 9.24
CA GLU A 80 10.14 2.88 9.72
C GLU A 80 11.02 1.81 9.06
N ASP A 81 11.11 1.83 7.73
CA ASP A 81 11.92 0.87 6.96
C ASP A 81 13.41 0.97 7.30
N GLN A 82 13.93 2.19 7.48
CA GLN A 82 15.32 2.41 7.87
C GLN A 82 15.63 1.86 9.27
N ILE A 83 14.73 2.06 10.24
CA ILE A 83 14.89 1.55 11.60
C ILE A 83 14.88 0.02 11.59
N ILE A 84 13.93 -0.59 10.87
CA ILE A 84 13.85 -2.05 10.72
C ILE A 84 15.16 -2.59 10.14
N ALA A 85 15.66 -1.99 9.06
CA ALA A 85 16.91 -2.40 8.43
C ALA A 85 18.12 -2.28 9.38
N LEU A 86 18.21 -1.21 10.16
CA LEU A 86 19.32 -1.00 11.11
C LEU A 86 19.29 -2.00 12.27
N VAL A 87 18.11 -2.33 12.78
CA VAL A 87 17.94 -3.33 13.85
C VAL A 87 18.25 -4.72 13.32
N GLN A 88 17.76 -5.08 12.13
CA GLN A 88 18.08 -6.36 11.49
C GLN A 88 19.58 -6.51 11.18
N ALA A 89 20.24 -5.41 10.80
CA ALA A 89 21.68 -5.38 10.59
C ALA A 89 22.50 -5.38 11.89
N GLY A 90 21.86 -5.34 13.07
CA GLY A 90 22.53 -5.27 14.37
C GLY A 90 23.26 -3.95 14.64
N ARG A 91 23.01 -2.91 13.83
CA ARG A 91 23.64 -1.59 13.97
C ARG A 91 22.90 -0.67 14.94
N LEU A 92 21.66 -1.01 15.27
CA LEU A 92 20.83 -0.26 16.21
C LEU A 92 20.27 -1.22 17.26
N ALA A 93 20.55 -0.95 18.53
CA ALA A 93 20.06 -1.74 19.64
C ALA A 93 18.63 -1.29 20.01
N PRO A 94 17.64 -2.21 20.01
CA PRO A 94 16.32 -1.91 20.55
C PRO A 94 16.34 -1.88 22.09
N PRO A 95 15.48 -1.07 22.75
CA PRO A 95 14.43 -0.25 22.16
C PRO A 95 14.93 1.13 21.71
N VAL A 96 14.52 1.54 20.53
CA VAL A 96 14.84 2.84 19.92
C VAL A 96 13.98 3.93 20.55
N ASP A 97 14.64 4.98 21.00
CA ASP A 97 14.10 6.14 21.67
C ASP A 97 13.62 7.22 20.70
N GLU A 98 12.89 8.19 21.23
CA GLU A 98 12.35 9.31 20.44
C GLU A 98 13.45 10.15 19.79
N ASP A 99 14.57 10.38 20.48
CA ASP A 99 15.66 11.20 19.97
C ASP A 99 16.32 10.57 18.74
N THR A 100 16.50 9.24 18.74
CA THR A 100 17.00 8.53 17.56
C THR A 100 16.01 8.61 16.39
N VAL A 101 14.71 8.43 16.64
CA VAL A 101 13.68 8.59 15.59
C VAL A 101 13.69 10.00 15.02
N LYS A 102 13.82 11.03 15.87
CA LYS A 102 13.89 12.43 15.45
C LYS A 102 15.11 12.68 14.55
N LYS A 103 16.29 12.20 14.92
CA LYS A 103 17.52 12.34 14.10
C LYS A 103 17.36 11.68 12.72
N LEU A 104 16.73 10.50 12.67
CA LEU A 104 16.45 9.81 11.40
C LEU A 104 15.43 10.58 10.56
N LEU A 105 14.37 11.11 11.17
CA LEU A 105 13.39 11.96 10.52
C LEU A 105 14.03 13.20 9.89
N GLU A 106 14.89 13.90 10.63
CA GLU A 106 15.62 15.07 10.14
C GLU A 106 16.54 14.69 8.97
N THR A 107 17.29 13.58 9.10
CA THR A 107 18.20 13.11 8.05
C THR A 107 17.45 12.77 6.76
N ILE A 108 16.35 12.02 6.85
CA ILE A 108 15.54 11.64 5.68
C ILE A 108 14.87 12.88 5.08
N TYR A 109 14.30 13.74 5.92
CA TYR A 109 13.70 14.99 5.46
C TYR A 109 14.71 15.84 4.67
N GLU A 110 15.93 16.00 5.18
CA GLU A 110 16.99 16.74 4.48
C GLU A 110 17.36 16.09 3.14
N GLN A 111 17.48 14.76 3.08
CA GLN A 111 17.79 14.04 1.85
C GLN A 111 16.70 14.27 0.78
N THR A 112 15.43 14.09 1.15
CA THR A 112 14.29 14.30 0.24
C THR A 112 14.17 15.76 -0.21
N HIS A 113 14.48 16.74 0.64
CA HIS A 113 14.45 18.15 0.25
C HIS A 113 15.69 18.59 -0.54
N ARG A 114 16.84 17.94 -0.39
CA ARG A 114 18.04 18.24 -1.19
C ARG A 114 17.93 17.72 -2.63
N GLU A 115 17.24 16.61 -2.86
CA GLU A 115 17.03 16.06 -4.21
C GLU A 115 16.24 17.01 -5.13
N THR A 116 15.39 17.90 -4.60
CA THR A 116 14.71 18.93 -5.42
C THR A 116 15.63 20.08 -5.88
N ARG A 117 16.86 20.20 -5.35
CA ARG A 117 17.89 21.16 -5.80
C ARG A 117 18.89 20.49 -6.76
N ILE A 118 18.43 19.95 -7.88
CA ILE A 118 19.32 19.51 -8.96
C ILE A 118 19.97 20.76 -9.60
N ARG A 119 21.20 21.11 -9.18
CA ARG A 119 22.06 22.06 -9.92
C ARG A 119 22.58 21.36 -11.17
N ILE A 120 21.83 21.47 -12.27
CA ILE A 120 22.30 21.09 -13.61
C ILE A 120 23.45 22.04 -13.98
N LYS A 121 24.70 21.65 -13.69
CA LYS A 121 25.88 22.27 -14.31
C LYS A 121 26.01 21.72 -15.72
N ARG A 122 25.43 22.42 -16.70
CA ARG A 122 25.73 22.22 -18.12
C ARG A 122 27.18 22.63 -18.33
N ARG A 123 28.08 21.65 -18.48
CA ARG A 123 29.47 21.89 -18.88
C ARG A 123 29.48 21.94 -20.41
N GLY A 124 29.77 23.12 -20.95
CA GLY A 124 29.87 23.38 -22.38
C GLY A 124 30.98 22.55 -23.05
N TRP A 125 30.73 22.23 -24.32
CA TRP A 125 31.72 21.77 -25.29
C TRP A 125 32.50 22.96 -25.85
#